data_AF-A0A7J6SGQ7-F1
#
_entry.id   AF-A0A7J6SGQ7-F1
#
_cell.length_a   1.000
_cell.length_b   1.000
_cell.length_c   1.000
_cell.angle_alpha   90.00
_cell.angle_beta   90.00
_cell.angle_gamma   90.00
#
_symmetry.space_group_name_H-M   'P 1'
#
loop_
_entity.id
_entity.type
_entity.pdbx_description
1 polymer ?
#
loop_
_entity_poly.entity_id
_entity_poly.type
_entity_poly.pdbx_seq_one_letter_code
_entity_poly.pdbx_strand_id
1 'polypeptide(L)'
;MSSEPAYIPMDARPEWKGVRPVLQDDGPKPLVQIQYTEEFTVMNGSGDGVWAVWERRTVGFQDIHNYFRAVIEAGEASRRAFDLTAEVIDLNAANYTAWYWRRKCLEELADDELLQGELEFTREWATDSPKNYQVWFHRRWVVQRLFDKQLLSKPDEEFDFTAEALSEDAKNLNAWSHRMFVVRLFGRNTTVSGLEAELDL
;
A
#
# COMPACT_ATOMS: atom_id res chain seq x y z
N MET A 1 11.43 24.61 9.49
CA MET A 1 10.77 23.60 10.35
C MET A 1 9.27 23.82 10.23
N SER A 2 8.64 23.22 9.21
CA SER A 2 7.18 23.15 9.15
C SER A 2 6.78 22.01 10.08
N SER A 3 6.21 22.31 11.24
CA SER A 3 5.63 21.28 12.10
C SER A 3 4.47 20.64 11.34
N GLU A 4 4.59 19.36 10.99
CA GLU A 4 3.43 18.61 10.51
C GLU A 4 2.32 18.68 11.56
N PRO A 5 1.04 18.81 11.13
CA PRO A 5 -0.07 18.95 12.05
C PRO A 5 -0.18 17.72 12.95
N ALA A 6 -0.50 17.95 14.22
CA ALA A 6 -0.80 16.88 15.17
C ALA A 6 -1.95 16.00 14.65
N TYR A 7 -1.87 14.69 14.91
CA TYR A 7 -2.92 13.73 14.60
C TYR A 7 -4.29 14.19 15.11
N ILE A 8 -5.31 14.06 14.26
CA ILE A 8 -6.71 14.36 14.60
C ILE A 8 -7.43 13.03 14.89
N PRO A 9 -7.89 12.81 16.15
CA PRO A 9 -8.69 11.64 16.51
C PRO A 9 -9.87 11.44 15.57
N MET A 10 -10.18 10.19 15.26
CA MET A 10 -11.22 9.81 14.32
C MET A 10 -12.60 10.37 14.72
N ASP A 11 -12.93 10.40 16.01
CA ASP A 11 -14.20 10.94 16.51
C ASP A 11 -14.34 12.46 16.36
N ALA A 12 -13.22 13.18 16.24
CA ALA A 12 -13.18 14.60 15.97
C ALA A 12 -13.33 14.94 14.47
N ARG A 13 -13.24 13.94 13.59
CA ARG A 13 -13.38 14.12 12.13
C ARG A 13 -14.87 14.09 11.71
N PRO A 14 -15.38 15.11 11.00
CA PRO A 14 -16.80 15.20 10.66
C PRO A 14 -17.37 13.97 9.93
N GLU A 15 -16.59 13.37 9.03
CA GLU A 15 -16.98 12.22 8.22
C GLU A 15 -17.08 10.90 9.00
N TRP A 16 -16.54 10.86 10.23
CA TRP A 16 -16.56 9.72 11.15
C TRP A 16 -17.54 9.89 12.31
N LYS A 17 -18.22 11.04 12.36
CA LYS A 17 -19.22 11.34 13.40
C LYS A 17 -20.32 10.29 13.41
N GLY A 18 -20.56 9.70 14.58
CA GLY A 18 -21.60 8.68 14.78
C GLY A 18 -21.18 7.25 14.43
N VAL A 19 -19.97 7.04 13.89
CA VAL A 19 -19.37 5.71 13.77
C VAL A 19 -18.84 5.31 15.14
N ARG A 20 -19.25 4.13 15.61
CA ARG A 20 -18.75 3.58 16.88
C ARG A 20 -17.49 2.76 16.60
N PRO A 21 -16.33 3.09 17.20
CA PRO A 21 -15.12 2.29 17.04
C PRO A 21 -15.31 0.87 17.56
N VAL A 22 -14.72 -0.10 16.85
CA VAL A 22 -14.73 -1.52 17.24
C VAL A 22 -13.35 -1.89 17.77
N LEU A 23 -13.28 -2.27 19.05
CA LEU A 23 -12.01 -2.59 19.72
C LEU A 23 -11.40 -3.90 19.23
N GLN A 24 -10.10 -4.06 19.45
CA GLN A 24 -9.43 -5.33 19.22
C GLN A 24 -9.89 -6.34 20.26
N ASP A 25 -10.39 -7.49 19.81
CA ASP A 25 -10.67 -8.62 20.69
C ASP A 25 -9.47 -9.57 20.75
N ASP A 26 -8.55 -9.32 21.69
CA ASP A 26 -7.42 -10.22 21.98
C ASP A 26 -7.78 -11.27 23.06
N GLY A 27 -9.04 -11.29 23.52
CA GLY A 27 -9.49 -12.14 24.61
C GLY A 27 -8.94 -11.76 26.01
N PRO A 28 -9.25 -12.56 27.04
CA PRO A 28 -8.97 -12.20 28.44
C PRO A 28 -7.51 -12.37 28.88
N LYS A 29 -6.69 -13.13 28.14
CA LYS A 29 -5.27 -13.41 28.45
C LYS A 29 -4.45 -13.45 27.16
N PRO A 30 -4.24 -12.30 26.52
CA PRO A 30 -3.60 -12.24 25.23
C PRO A 30 -2.12 -12.64 25.32
N LEU A 31 -1.66 -13.40 24.31
CA LEU A 31 -0.24 -13.66 24.10
C LEU A 31 0.25 -12.73 22.98
N VAL A 32 1.54 -12.37 23.02
CA VAL A 32 2.20 -11.50 22.01
C VAL A 32 1.45 -10.19 21.72
N GLN A 33 0.80 -9.62 22.74
CA GLN A 33 0.10 -8.36 22.61
C GLN A 33 1.08 -7.24 22.23
N ILE A 34 0.83 -6.60 21.10
CA ILE A 34 1.59 -5.44 20.67
C ILE A 34 1.13 -4.24 21.50
N GLN A 35 2.07 -3.55 22.14
CA GLN A 35 1.78 -2.30 22.81
C GLN A 35 1.75 -1.16 21.79
N TYR A 36 0.57 -0.91 21.23
CA TYR A 36 0.33 0.25 20.37
C TYR A 36 0.31 1.52 21.24
N THR A 37 1.48 2.08 21.53
CA THR A 37 1.62 3.37 22.21
C THR A 37 1.22 4.52 21.28
N GLU A 38 0.96 5.71 21.82
CA GLU A 38 0.76 6.94 21.01
C GLU A 38 1.96 7.30 20.11
N GLU A 39 3.09 6.61 20.28
CA GLU A 39 4.37 6.84 19.59
C GLU A 39 4.79 5.65 18.70
N PHE A 40 3.87 4.77 18.28
CA PHE A 40 4.17 3.45 17.69
C PHE A 40 5.04 3.52 16.41
N THR A 41 6.36 3.65 16.54
CA THR A 41 7.24 3.91 15.40
C THR A 41 7.30 2.70 14.46
N VAL A 42 6.81 2.85 13.22
CA VAL A 42 7.03 1.85 12.17
C VAL A 42 8.46 2.02 11.67
N MET A 43 9.29 0.99 11.88
CA MET A 43 10.66 0.94 11.38
C MET A 43 10.64 0.46 9.92
N ASN A 44 10.74 1.38 8.96
CA ASN A 44 11.15 1.03 7.60
C ASN A 44 12.65 1.35 7.44
N GLY A 45 13.46 0.31 7.26
CA GLY A 45 14.88 0.45 6.93
C GLY A 45 15.10 0.34 5.41
N SER A 46 15.90 1.25 4.85
CA SER A 46 17.26 0.96 4.38
C SER A 46 18.19 2.19 4.49
N GLY A 47 19.48 1.97 4.82
CA GLY A 47 20.49 2.96 5.25
C GLY A 47 21.02 3.90 4.15
N ASP A 48 21.93 4.85 4.39
CA ASP A 48 23.11 4.84 5.26
C ASP A 48 23.50 6.27 5.72
N GLY A 49 23.89 6.44 6.99
CA GLY A 49 24.71 7.58 7.43
C GLY A 49 24.04 8.62 8.34
N VAL A 50 24.55 8.72 9.57
CA VAL A 50 24.44 9.86 10.49
C VAL A 50 23.03 10.24 10.94
N TRP A 51 22.57 9.65 12.05
CA TRP A 51 21.61 10.17 13.07
C TRP A 51 20.66 11.34 12.70
N ALA A 52 20.02 11.31 11.53
CA ALA A 52 19.11 12.35 11.08
C ALA A 52 17.66 11.92 11.34
N VAL A 53 17.19 12.25 12.55
CA VAL A 53 15.78 12.45 12.94
C VAL A 53 14.77 11.39 12.46
N TRP A 54 14.62 10.36 13.29
CA TRP A 54 13.47 9.46 13.31
C TRP A 54 12.28 10.17 13.97
N GLU A 55 11.41 10.82 13.20
CA GLU A 55 10.17 11.38 13.76
C GLU A 55 8.98 11.19 12.81
N ARG A 56 8.55 9.94 12.60
CA ARG A 56 7.12 9.67 12.35
C ARG A 56 6.50 9.23 13.66
N ARG A 57 5.91 10.19 14.39
CA ARG A 57 5.08 9.89 15.56
C ARG A 57 3.83 9.17 15.07
N THR A 58 3.72 7.89 15.36
CA THR A 58 2.55 7.09 15.01
C THR A 58 1.52 7.23 16.14
N VAL A 59 0.89 8.40 16.13
CA VAL A 59 -0.26 8.70 16.98
C VAL A 59 -1.50 8.10 16.30
N GLY A 60 -2.40 7.51 17.09
CA GLY A 60 -3.70 7.07 16.57
C GLY A 60 -3.74 5.66 15.98
N PHE A 61 -2.70 4.82 16.16
CA PHE A 61 -2.73 3.44 15.66
C PHE A 61 -3.99 2.69 16.07
N GLN A 62 -4.29 2.67 17.38
CA GLN A 62 -5.48 2.01 17.90
C GLN A 62 -6.76 2.65 17.38
N ASP A 63 -6.80 3.98 17.32
CA ASP A 63 -7.98 4.73 16.88
C ASP A 63 -8.33 4.43 15.42
N ILE A 64 -7.36 4.60 14.50
CA ILE A 64 -7.50 4.25 13.08
C ILE A 64 -7.92 2.79 12.90
N HIS A 65 -7.27 1.84 13.59
CA HIS A 65 -7.62 0.42 13.46
C HIS A 65 -8.98 0.07 14.06
N ASN A 66 -9.43 0.79 15.10
CA ASN A 66 -10.76 0.59 15.66
C ASN A 66 -11.87 1.03 14.68
N TYR A 67 -11.66 2.15 14.00
CA TYR A 67 -12.57 2.61 12.96
C TYR A 67 -12.48 1.75 11.70
N PHE A 68 -11.30 1.22 11.36
CA PHE A 68 -11.16 0.27 10.26
C PHE A 68 -11.91 -1.03 10.54
N ARG A 69 -11.86 -1.53 11.78
CA ARG A 69 -12.71 -2.66 12.20
C ARG A 69 -14.20 -2.34 12.10
N ALA A 70 -14.63 -1.13 12.46
CA ALA A 70 -16.02 -0.71 12.29
C ALA A 70 -16.47 -0.71 10.82
N VAL A 71 -15.61 -0.25 9.91
CA VAL A 71 -15.83 -0.32 8.45
C VAL A 71 -15.96 -1.77 7.99
N ILE A 72 -15.07 -2.66 8.44
CA ILE A 72 -15.11 -4.09 8.08
C ILE A 72 -16.40 -4.73 8.59
N GLU A 73 -16.77 -4.51 9.85
CA GLU A 73 -17.98 -5.06 10.47
C GLU A 73 -19.25 -4.58 9.75
N ALA A 74 -19.28 -3.31 9.35
CA ALA A 74 -20.38 -2.74 8.57
C ALA A 74 -20.40 -3.21 7.10
N GLY A 75 -19.34 -3.86 6.62
CA GLY A 75 -19.19 -4.21 5.21
C GLY A 75 -18.99 -3.00 4.29
N GLU A 76 -18.68 -1.82 4.84
CA GLU A 76 -18.70 -0.54 4.14
C GLU A 76 -17.58 -0.45 3.08
N ALA A 77 -17.96 -0.10 1.84
CA ALA A 77 -17.05 0.23 0.75
C ALA A 77 -17.43 1.60 0.18
N SER A 78 -16.94 2.64 0.84
CA SER A 78 -17.21 4.05 0.53
C SER A 78 -15.90 4.80 0.26
N ARG A 79 -16.00 6.05 -0.20
CA ARG A 79 -14.81 6.90 -0.36
C ARG A 79 -14.05 7.10 0.96
N ARG A 80 -14.74 7.36 2.07
CA ARG A 80 -14.08 7.50 3.39
C ARG A 80 -13.44 6.18 3.85
N ALA A 81 -14.03 5.04 3.54
CA ALA A 81 -13.45 3.73 3.84
C ALA A 81 -12.18 3.49 3.01
N PHE A 82 -12.19 3.87 1.73
CA PHE A 82 -11.01 3.84 0.88
C PHE A 82 -9.90 4.75 1.43
N ASP A 83 -10.22 5.99 1.78
CA ASP A 83 -9.24 6.94 2.33
C ASP A 83 -8.65 6.41 3.66
N LEU A 84 -9.49 5.83 4.53
CA LEU A 84 -9.02 5.19 5.77
C LEU A 84 -8.04 4.03 5.53
N THR A 85 -8.20 3.27 4.44
CA THR A 85 -7.25 2.18 4.14
C THR A 85 -5.83 2.72 3.90
N ALA A 86 -5.68 3.94 3.37
CA ALA A 86 -4.36 4.56 3.21
C ALA A 86 -3.71 4.85 4.56
N GLU A 87 -4.46 5.36 5.55
CA GLU A 87 -3.96 5.58 6.92
C GLU A 87 -3.60 4.25 7.61
N VAL A 88 -4.39 3.19 7.41
CA VAL A 88 -4.06 1.86 7.95
C VAL A 88 -2.78 1.29 7.32
N ILE A 89 -2.60 1.49 6.01
CA ILE A 89 -1.40 1.08 5.28
C ILE A 89 -0.19 1.90 5.74
N ASP A 90 -0.35 3.19 6.00
CA ASP A 90 0.73 4.05 6.52
C ASP A 90 1.24 3.55 7.88
N LEU A 91 0.32 3.13 8.74
CA LEU A 91 0.63 2.54 10.04
C LEU A 91 1.16 1.10 9.98
N ASN A 92 0.77 0.34 8.96
CA ASN A 92 1.23 -1.03 8.77
C ASN A 92 0.99 -1.48 7.33
N ALA A 93 1.98 -1.25 6.46
CA ALA A 93 1.87 -1.62 5.05
C ALA A 93 1.81 -3.15 4.84
N ALA A 94 2.13 -3.97 5.84
CA ALA A 94 1.98 -5.42 5.77
C ALA A 94 0.55 -5.91 6.12
N ASN A 95 -0.36 -5.01 6.52
CA ASN A 95 -1.75 -5.33 6.84
C ASN A 95 -2.53 -5.71 5.56
N TYR A 96 -2.51 -7.01 5.22
CA TYR A 96 -3.16 -7.52 4.01
C TYR A 96 -4.68 -7.30 3.98
N THR A 97 -5.33 -7.16 5.14
CA THR A 97 -6.76 -6.86 5.25
C THR A 97 -7.06 -5.44 4.76
N ALA A 98 -6.20 -4.47 5.08
CA ALA A 98 -6.29 -3.11 4.56
C ALA A 98 -6.20 -3.07 3.04
N TRP A 99 -5.23 -3.78 2.46
CA TRP A 99 -5.08 -3.89 1.01
C TRP A 99 -6.26 -4.60 0.34
N TYR A 100 -6.82 -5.64 0.96
CA TYR A 100 -8.03 -6.28 0.47
C TYR A 100 -9.22 -5.30 0.45
N TRP A 101 -9.43 -4.57 1.55
CA TRP A 101 -10.53 -3.61 1.64
C TRP A 101 -10.35 -2.41 0.69
N ARG A 102 -9.10 -1.98 0.46
CA ARG A 102 -8.77 -0.96 -0.54
C ARG A 102 -9.20 -1.38 -1.94
N ARG A 103 -8.87 -2.62 -2.35
CA ARG A 103 -9.34 -3.19 -3.63
C ARG A 103 -10.85 -3.31 -3.70
N LYS A 104 -11.49 -3.78 -2.62
CA LYS A 104 -12.95 -3.84 -2.52
C LYS A 104 -13.58 -2.46 -2.77
N CYS A 105 -13.05 -1.41 -2.13
CA CYS A 105 -13.53 -0.05 -2.35
C CYS A 105 -13.32 0.41 -3.80
N LEU A 106 -12.16 0.14 -4.41
CA LEU A 106 -11.91 0.46 -5.82
C LEU A 106 -12.90 -0.24 -6.76
N GLU A 107 -13.23 -1.51 -6.50
CA GLU A 107 -14.21 -2.25 -7.29
C GLU A 107 -15.64 -1.73 -7.11
N GLU A 108 -16.07 -1.46 -5.88
CA GLU A 108 -17.44 -1.02 -5.58
C GLU A 108 -17.71 0.46 -5.94
N LEU A 109 -16.71 1.33 -5.78
CA LEU A 109 -16.81 2.73 -6.20
C LEU A 109 -16.82 2.85 -7.73
N ALA A 110 -16.18 1.91 -8.43
CA ALA A 110 -16.06 1.88 -9.88
C ALA A 110 -15.59 3.23 -10.48
N ASP A 111 -14.70 3.91 -9.75
CA ASP A 111 -14.15 5.21 -10.10
C ASP A 111 -12.81 5.00 -10.84
N ASP A 112 -12.82 5.29 -12.14
CA ASP A 112 -11.67 5.07 -13.02
C ASP A 112 -10.53 6.07 -12.75
N GLU A 113 -10.84 7.29 -12.28
CA GLU A 113 -9.80 8.26 -11.88
C GLU A 113 -9.12 7.78 -10.60
N LEU A 114 -9.90 7.26 -9.65
CA LEU A 114 -9.38 6.67 -8.42
C LEU A 114 -8.48 5.46 -8.73
N LEU A 115 -8.89 4.58 -9.65
CA LEU A 115 -8.09 3.43 -10.07
C LEU A 115 -6.79 3.83 -10.78
N GLN A 116 -6.80 4.87 -11.61
CA GLN A 116 -5.58 5.38 -12.26
C GLN A 116 -4.61 5.97 -11.23
N GLY A 117 -5.12 6.72 -10.25
CA GLY A 117 -4.32 7.28 -9.16
C GLY A 117 -3.60 6.23 -8.30
N GLU A 118 -4.07 4.98 -8.29
CA GLU A 118 -3.43 3.90 -7.52
C GLU A 118 -2.04 3.50 -8.04
N LEU A 119 -1.71 3.81 -9.30
CA LEU A 119 -0.36 3.55 -9.81
C LEU A 119 0.68 4.41 -9.08
N GLU A 120 0.36 5.66 -8.75
CA GLU A 120 1.24 6.53 -7.96
C GLU A 120 1.28 6.11 -6.50
N PHE A 121 0.12 5.81 -5.89
CA PHE A 121 0.06 5.30 -4.52
C PHE A 121 0.94 4.04 -4.34
N THR A 122 0.88 3.10 -5.29
CA THR A 122 1.73 1.90 -5.22
C THR A 122 3.19 2.19 -5.54
N ARG A 123 3.51 3.20 -6.35
CA ARG A 123 4.89 3.60 -6.64
C ARG A 123 5.59 4.12 -5.40
N GLU A 124 4.94 5.05 -4.68
CA GLU A 124 5.44 5.60 -3.41
C GLU A 124 5.76 4.47 -2.43
N TRP A 125 4.78 3.59 -2.18
CA TRP A 125 4.95 2.49 -1.23
C TRP A 125 5.96 1.43 -1.66
N ALA A 126 6.10 1.16 -2.95
CA ALA A 126 7.06 0.16 -3.43
C ALA A 126 8.49 0.70 -3.42
N THR A 127 8.66 2.02 -3.49
CA THR A 127 9.95 2.69 -3.32
C THR A 127 10.34 2.73 -1.84
N ASP A 128 9.41 3.10 -0.95
CA ASP A 128 9.65 3.19 0.49
C ASP A 128 9.74 1.81 1.18
N SER A 129 9.07 0.80 0.62
CA SER A 129 8.98 -0.55 1.18
C SER A 129 9.12 -1.63 0.09
N PRO A 130 10.28 -1.71 -0.59
CA PRO A 130 10.48 -2.55 -1.78
C PRO A 130 10.37 -4.06 -1.52
N LYS A 131 10.47 -4.47 -0.24
CA LYS A 131 10.33 -5.87 0.19
C LYS A 131 8.91 -6.22 0.66
N ASN A 132 7.98 -5.28 0.63
CA ASN A 132 6.59 -5.50 1.03
C ASN A 132 5.80 -6.22 -0.07
N TYR A 133 5.39 -7.46 0.20
CA TYR A 133 4.63 -8.27 -0.77
C TYR A 133 3.28 -7.64 -1.14
N GLN A 134 2.57 -7.05 -0.18
CA GLN A 134 1.22 -6.52 -0.38
C GLN A 134 1.21 -5.36 -1.37
N VAL A 135 2.22 -4.49 -1.34
CA VAL A 135 2.34 -3.36 -2.28
C VAL A 135 2.50 -3.87 -3.72
N TRP A 136 3.43 -4.79 -3.96
CA TRP A 136 3.67 -5.36 -5.29
C TRP A 136 2.48 -6.18 -5.80
N PHE A 137 1.82 -6.93 -4.89
CA PHE A 137 0.60 -7.64 -5.23
C PHE A 137 -0.54 -6.69 -5.61
N HIS A 138 -0.68 -5.57 -4.88
CA HIS A 138 -1.68 -4.55 -5.19
C HIS A 138 -1.37 -3.86 -6.52
N ARG A 139 -0.10 -3.48 -6.78
CA ARG A 139 0.31 -2.90 -8.07
C ARG A 139 -0.03 -3.83 -9.23
N ARG A 140 0.29 -5.13 -9.12
CA ARG A 140 -0.09 -6.13 -10.13
C ARG A 140 -1.59 -6.13 -10.40
N TRP A 141 -2.41 -6.08 -9.34
CA TRP A 141 -3.87 -6.03 -9.48
C TRP A 141 -4.32 -4.73 -10.18
N VAL A 142 -3.77 -3.57 -9.82
CA VAL A 142 -4.09 -2.27 -10.44
C VAL A 142 -3.74 -2.29 -11.92
N VAL A 143 -2.53 -2.72 -12.28
CA VAL A 143 -2.05 -2.82 -13.67
C VAL A 143 -2.95 -3.74 -14.49
N GLN A 144 -3.32 -4.91 -13.96
CA GLN A 144 -4.25 -5.82 -14.64
C GLN A 144 -5.61 -5.15 -14.88
N ARG A 145 -6.18 -4.50 -13.86
CA ARG A 145 -7.49 -3.84 -13.96
C ARG A 145 -7.48 -2.70 -14.97
N LEU A 146 -6.45 -1.86 -14.97
CA LEU A 146 -6.27 -0.80 -15.94
C LEU A 146 -6.09 -1.34 -17.36
N PHE A 147 -5.34 -2.44 -17.53
CA PHE A 147 -5.17 -3.11 -18.81
C PHE A 147 -6.51 -3.67 -19.34
N ASP A 148 -7.25 -4.40 -18.50
CA ASP A 148 -8.56 -4.98 -18.86
C ASP A 148 -9.57 -3.89 -19.25
N LYS A 149 -9.53 -2.74 -18.56
CA LYS A 149 -10.37 -1.56 -18.84
C LYS A 149 -9.87 -0.68 -20.00
N GLN A 150 -8.71 -0.98 -20.59
CA GLN A 150 -8.05 -0.15 -21.61
C GLN A 150 -7.75 1.28 -21.12
N LEU A 151 -7.47 1.42 -19.82
CA LEU A 151 -7.13 2.68 -19.15
C LEU A 151 -5.64 2.81 -18.84
N LEU A 152 -4.84 1.77 -19.11
CA LEU A 152 -3.40 1.82 -18.95
C LEU A 152 -2.76 2.58 -20.13
N SER A 153 -2.48 3.88 -19.92
CA SER A 153 -2.00 4.78 -20.97
C SER A 153 -0.53 4.57 -21.36
N LYS A 154 0.29 4.08 -20.44
CA LYS A 154 1.74 3.95 -20.62
C LYS A 154 2.26 2.61 -20.09
N PRO A 155 2.05 1.51 -20.82
CA PRO A 155 2.49 0.18 -20.39
C PRO A 155 4.02 0.09 -20.22
N ASP A 156 4.78 0.91 -20.95
CA ASP A 156 6.25 0.91 -20.88
C ASP A 156 6.78 1.40 -19.52
N GLU A 157 6.03 2.24 -18.79
CA GLU A 157 6.42 2.73 -17.45
C GLU A 157 6.52 1.60 -16.41
N GLU A 158 5.86 0.45 -16.62
CA GLU A 158 6.03 -0.71 -15.75
C GLU A 158 7.38 -1.40 -15.91
N PHE A 159 7.96 -1.36 -17.12
CA PHE A 159 9.31 -1.86 -17.36
C PHE A 159 10.35 -0.93 -16.77
N ASP A 160 10.16 0.38 -16.93
CA ASP A 160 11.03 1.39 -16.32
C ASP A 160 10.99 1.28 -14.80
N PHE A 161 9.80 1.13 -14.23
CA PHE A 161 9.62 0.97 -12.78
C PHE A 161 10.31 -0.28 -12.22
N THR A 162 10.19 -1.42 -12.91
CA THR A 162 10.90 -2.63 -12.47
C THR A 162 12.41 -2.54 -12.70
N ALA A 163 12.87 -1.84 -13.75
CA ALA A 163 14.30 -1.59 -13.96
C ALA A 163 14.88 -0.69 -12.86
N GLU A 164 14.17 0.36 -12.45
CA GLU A 164 14.55 1.22 -11.33
C GLU A 164 14.70 0.41 -10.04
N ALA A 165 13.68 -0.36 -9.64
CA ALA A 165 13.74 -1.20 -8.44
C ALA A 165 14.86 -2.26 -8.48
N LEU A 166 15.17 -2.79 -9.66
CA LEU A 166 16.25 -3.77 -9.86
C LEU A 166 17.65 -3.11 -9.94
N SER A 167 17.72 -1.83 -10.30
CA SER A 167 18.98 -1.07 -10.23
C SER A 167 19.41 -0.83 -8.77
N GLU A 168 18.45 -0.67 -7.86
CA GLU A 168 18.69 -0.53 -6.42
C GLU A 168 18.95 -1.89 -5.73
N ASP A 169 18.14 -2.91 -6.04
CA ASP A 169 18.32 -4.28 -5.57
C ASP A 169 18.08 -5.27 -6.71
N ALA A 170 19.17 -5.65 -7.38
CA ALA A 170 19.15 -6.59 -8.50
C ALA A 170 18.61 -7.99 -8.15
N LYS A 171 18.40 -8.29 -6.86
CA LYS A 171 17.83 -9.55 -6.38
C LYS A 171 16.44 -9.37 -5.77
N ASN A 172 15.81 -8.22 -5.94
CA ASN A 172 14.46 -7.99 -5.46
C ASN A 172 13.47 -8.96 -6.13
N LEU A 173 13.02 -9.96 -5.36
CA LEU A 173 12.13 -11.01 -5.84
C LEU A 173 10.76 -10.47 -6.27
N ASN A 174 10.27 -9.43 -5.60
CA ASN A 174 8.98 -8.83 -5.93
C ASN A 174 9.06 -8.09 -7.27
N ALA A 175 10.13 -7.32 -7.49
CA ALA A 175 10.38 -6.61 -8.74
C ALA A 175 10.53 -7.58 -9.92
N TRP A 176 11.35 -8.63 -9.79
CA TRP A 176 11.46 -9.68 -10.81
C TRP A 176 10.13 -10.38 -11.09
N SER A 177 9.38 -10.74 -10.04
CA SER A 177 8.07 -11.36 -10.18
C SER A 177 7.09 -10.44 -10.91
N HIS A 178 7.07 -9.14 -10.58
CA HIS A 178 6.25 -8.14 -11.26
C HIS A 178 6.66 -7.99 -12.72
N ARG A 179 7.97 -7.87 -13.02
CA ARG A 179 8.48 -7.78 -14.39
C ARG A 179 8.03 -8.97 -15.26
N MET A 180 8.12 -10.19 -14.73
CA MET A 180 7.64 -11.39 -15.42
C MET A 180 6.13 -11.37 -15.68
N PHE A 181 5.34 -10.80 -14.77
CA PHE A 181 3.91 -10.58 -15.00
C PHE A 181 3.68 -9.56 -16.12
N VAL A 182 4.37 -8.43 -16.10
CA VAL A 182 4.26 -7.35 -17.11
C VAL A 182 4.62 -7.86 -18.52
N VAL A 183 5.72 -8.61 -18.65
CA VAL A 183 6.14 -9.25 -19.91
C VAL A 183 5.02 -10.13 -20.47
N ARG A 184 4.39 -10.96 -19.62
CA ARG A 184 3.29 -11.85 -20.02
C ARG A 184 2.03 -11.08 -20.39
N LEU A 185 1.67 -10.06 -19.60
CA LEU A 185 0.46 -9.28 -19.80
C LEU A 185 0.48 -8.53 -21.14
N PHE A 186 1.61 -7.91 -21.48
CA PHE A 186 1.75 -7.12 -22.71
C PHE A 186 2.25 -7.94 -23.91
N GLY A 187 2.47 -9.24 -23.74
CA GLY A 187 2.90 -10.12 -24.82
C GLY A 187 4.29 -9.79 -25.38
N ARG A 188 5.20 -9.21 -24.57
CA ARG A 188 6.59 -9.04 -24.99
C ARG A 188 7.25 -10.41 -25.18
N ASN A 189 8.20 -10.47 -26.11
CA ASN A 189 8.77 -11.74 -26.55
C ASN A 189 9.47 -12.47 -25.39
N THR A 190 8.93 -13.61 -24.98
CA THR A 190 9.47 -14.44 -23.88
C THR A 190 10.48 -15.48 -24.35
N THR A 191 10.98 -15.41 -25.59
CA THR A 191 12.10 -16.25 -26.00
C THR A 191 13.36 -15.89 -25.21
N VAL A 192 14.33 -16.80 -25.18
CA VAL A 192 15.65 -16.54 -24.55
C VAL A 192 16.25 -15.24 -25.06
N SER A 193 16.22 -14.99 -26.38
CA SER A 193 16.70 -13.75 -26.99
C SER A 193 15.90 -12.50 -26.62
N GLY A 194 14.58 -12.63 -26.41
CA GLY A 194 13.73 -11.51 -25.99
C GLY A 194 13.96 -11.16 -24.52
N LEU A 195 14.20 -12.17 -23.68
CA LEU A 195 14.58 -11.98 -22.29
C LEU A 195 16.02 -11.47 -22.18
N GLU A 196 16.97 -11.94 -22.98
CA GLU A 196 18.35 -11.42 -23.02
C GLU A 196 18.36 -9.92 -23.35
N ALA A 197 17.63 -9.49 -24.37
CA ALA A 197 17.50 -8.06 -24.68
C ALA A 197 16.83 -7.23 -23.56
N GLU A 198 15.98 -7.86 -22.74
CA GLU A 198 15.34 -7.26 -21.56
C GLU A 198 16.21 -7.34 -20.28
N LEU A 199 17.27 -8.14 -20.30
CA LEU A 199 18.23 -8.35 -19.20
C LEU A 199 19.52 -7.56 -19.42
N ASP A 200 19.82 -7.17 -20.66
CA ASP A 200 20.89 -6.24 -21.05
C ASP A 200 20.57 -4.77 -20.70
N LEU A 201 19.74 -4.55 -19.66
CA LEU A 201 19.45 -3.23 -19.08
C LEU A 201 20.72 -2.53 -18.57
#